data_AF-A0A9E3WM16-F1
#
_entry.id   AF-A0A9E3WM16-F1
#
_cell.length_a   1.000
_cell.length_b   1.000
_cell.length_c   1.000
_cell.angle_alpha   90.00
_cell.angle_beta   90.00
_cell.angle_gamma   90.00
#
_symmetry.space_group_name_H-M   'P 1'
#
loop_
_entity.id
_entity.type
_entity.pdbx_description
1 polymer ?
#
loop_
_entity_poly.entity_id
_entity_poly.type
_entity_poly.pdbx_seq_one_letter_code
_entity_poly.pdbx_strand_id
1 'polypeptide(L)'
;MRPGFRRLAFFGLFASIGLIMPALTAWQAVAVAQELVVPAEDVTASTFDPSRVEGHLKCVDCHVQEIKAWQVSKHATRAFDLLRTAPTSIEYAEKLGIRRTDIARNSLCTTCHATQQRDEYGRFNIISSVSCESCHNAAGGEDGWLNPHAVYGPRGTSRESESPEHYARRNNSCEQAGQIRSANAYELVKRCFECHVVGNESLAEAGHDHGDGFEFLTKSLGEVRHNFFLDRHVNAEVSTLWTDSLHHGTGRNVAGRKRVLFVLGQLVDLEVSLRNLATATDENDFSDLMIERIEDAWGLLAEDLLEELDELEIPEVEQATKAVEPVLEKLDDDGFDVGDKRLYLDAAAIVSKAARKFSGRNGNELQELDDLDLVPEGPFDGVVQP
;
A
#
# COMPACT_ATOMS: atom_id res chain seq x y z
N MET A 1 -52.32 -0.86 -68.82
CA MET A 1 -52.53 0.59 -68.96
C MET A 1 -51.18 1.25 -68.64
N ARG A 2 -50.16 1.32 -69.51
CA ARG A 2 -49.89 2.19 -70.69
C ARG A 2 -50.23 3.67 -70.48
N PRO A 3 -49.45 4.65 -70.99
CA PRO A 3 -48.24 4.60 -71.84
C PRO A 3 -47.04 5.39 -71.22
N GLY A 4 -45.83 5.55 -71.76
CA GLY A 4 -45.18 5.21 -73.02
C GLY A 4 -44.03 6.20 -73.31
N PHE A 5 -43.14 5.80 -74.23
CA PHE A 5 -42.12 6.59 -74.99
C PHE A 5 -40.84 7.05 -74.25
N ARG A 6 -39.63 6.55 -74.59
CA ARG A 6 -38.74 6.81 -75.78
C ARG A 6 -38.25 8.27 -75.81
N ARG A 7 -36.99 8.67 -76.07
CA ARG A 7 -35.77 8.10 -76.68
C ARG A 7 -34.61 9.12 -76.52
N LEU A 8 -33.38 8.61 -76.57
CA LEU A 8 -32.12 9.15 -77.15
C LEU A 8 -31.63 10.59 -76.91
N ALA A 9 -30.44 10.65 -76.30
CA ALA A 9 -29.16 11.17 -76.80
C ALA A 9 -29.11 12.52 -77.56
N PHE A 10 -28.30 13.45 -77.06
CA PHE A 10 -27.47 14.31 -77.91
C PHE A 10 -26.13 14.64 -77.24
N PHE A 11 -25.08 14.46 -78.04
CA PHE A 11 -23.70 14.89 -77.84
C PHE A 11 -23.61 16.42 -77.69
N GLY A 12 -22.65 16.90 -76.91
CA GLY A 12 -22.27 18.31 -76.85
C GLY A 12 -20.91 18.52 -76.21
N LEU A 13 -19.87 18.46 -77.04
CA LEU A 13 -18.46 18.71 -76.74
C LEU A 13 -18.16 20.20 -76.99
N PHE A 14 -17.77 20.98 -75.98
CA PHE A 14 -17.01 22.25 -76.10
C PHE A 14 -16.27 22.45 -74.76
N ALA A 15 -14.97 22.25 -74.65
CA ALA A 15 -13.86 23.06 -75.17
C ALA A 15 -13.63 24.38 -74.41
N SER A 16 -12.54 24.35 -73.63
CA SER A 16 -11.50 25.38 -73.49
C SER A 16 -11.61 26.54 -72.48
N ILE A 17 -10.57 26.57 -71.64
CA ILE A 17 -9.72 27.72 -71.24
C ILE A 17 -10.26 28.66 -70.15
N GLY A 18 -9.53 28.66 -69.03
CA GLY A 18 -9.63 29.66 -67.97
C GLY A 18 -8.54 29.46 -66.92
N LEU A 19 -7.32 29.85 -67.27
CA LEU A 19 -6.14 29.90 -66.41
C LEU A 19 -6.33 31.00 -65.35
N ILE A 20 -6.48 30.66 -64.06
CA ILE A 20 -6.25 31.57 -62.93
C ILE A 20 -5.60 30.78 -61.78
N MET A 21 -4.29 30.89 -61.66
CA MET A 21 -3.60 30.95 -60.35
C MET A 21 -3.42 32.46 -60.03
N PRO A 22 -3.24 32.91 -58.77
CA PRO A 22 -2.64 32.18 -57.64
C PRO A 22 -3.29 32.42 -56.27
N ALA A 23 -3.00 31.58 -55.28
CA ALA A 23 -2.82 32.02 -53.89
C ALA A 23 -2.22 30.87 -53.05
N LEU A 24 -0.97 31.06 -52.65
CA LEU A 24 -0.39 30.39 -51.49
C LEU A 24 -1.32 30.56 -50.29
N THR A 25 -1.82 29.48 -49.72
CA THR A 25 -2.24 29.47 -48.32
C THR A 25 -1.74 28.18 -47.66
N ALA A 26 -0.90 28.42 -46.66
CA ALA A 26 -0.57 27.60 -45.50
C ALA A 26 -0.81 26.09 -45.60
N TRP A 27 0.29 25.36 -45.54
CA TRP A 27 0.34 24.03 -44.94
C TRP A 27 -0.44 24.04 -43.62
N GLN A 28 -1.63 23.45 -43.61
CA GLN A 28 -2.22 22.94 -42.39
C GLN A 28 -1.48 21.64 -42.07
N ALA A 29 -0.39 21.78 -41.32
CA ALA A 29 0.04 20.71 -40.44
C ALA A 29 -1.12 20.48 -39.46
N VAL A 30 -2.01 19.55 -39.80
CA VAL A 30 -2.89 18.95 -38.81
C VAL A 30 -1.94 18.16 -37.92
N ALA A 31 -1.48 18.81 -36.86
CA ALA A 31 -0.99 18.11 -35.68
C ALA A 31 -2.18 17.27 -35.22
N VAL A 32 -2.22 16.02 -35.68
CA VAL A 32 -2.99 14.98 -35.02
C VAL A 32 -2.34 14.90 -33.66
N ALA A 33 -2.93 15.58 -32.68
CA ALA A 33 -2.72 15.26 -31.30
C ALA A 33 -3.12 13.79 -31.18
N GLN A 34 -2.12 12.90 -31.25
CA GLN A 34 -2.27 11.57 -30.71
C GLN A 34 -2.69 11.80 -29.27
N GLU A 35 -3.95 11.54 -28.97
CA GLU A 35 -4.33 11.17 -27.62
C GLU A 35 -3.37 10.05 -27.23
N LEU A 36 -2.41 10.39 -26.38
CA LEU A 36 -1.71 9.42 -25.55
C LEU A 36 -2.80 8.76 -24.71
N VAL A 37 -3.44 7.75 -25.29
CA VAL A 37 -4.19 6.75 -24.55
C VAL A 37 -3.11 5.98 -23.81
N VAL A 38 -2.77 6.45 -22.62
CA VAL A 38 -2.01 5.67 -21.65
C VAL A 38 -2.80 4.37 -21.47
N PRO A 39 -2.24 3.20 -21.80
CA PRO A 39 -2.93 1.94 -21.61
C PRO A 39 -3.36 1.84 -20.15
N ALA A 40 -4.61 1.43 -19.91
CA ALA A 40 -5.18 1.29 -18.58
C ALA A 40 -4.49 0.22 -17.69
N GLU A 41 -3.35 -0.34 -18.12
CA GLU A 41 -2.56 -1.33 -17.41
C GLU A 41 -1.54 -0.72 -16.43
N ASP A 42 -1.35 0.61 -16.42
CA ASP A 42 -0.37 1.30 -15.56
C ASP A 42 -0.98 2.06 -14.38
N VAL A 43 -2.24 1.79 -14.04
CA VAL A 43 -2.75 2.12 -12.70
C VAL A 43 -2.28 0.99 -11.79
N THR A 44 -1.30 1.29 -10.93
CA THR A 44 -0.81 0.41 -9.86
C THR A 44 -1.95 -0.48 -9.35
N ALA A 45 -1.86 -1.77 -9.67
CA ALA A 45 -2.94 -2.71 -9.37
C ALA A 45 -3.27 -2.58 -7.87
N SER A 46 -4.55 -2.36 -7.55
CA SER A 46 -5.03 -2.39 -6.17
C SER A 46 -4.45 -3.62 -5.49
N THR A 47 -3.88 -3.44 -4.30
CA THR A 47 -3.10 -4.49 -3.61
C THR A 47 -3.98 -5.63 -3.08
N PHE A 48 -5.29 -5.58 -3.39
CA PHE A 48 -6.33 -6.55 -3.12
C PHE A 48 -7.40 -6.52 -4.20
N ASP A 49 -8.24 -7.57 -4.26
CA ASP A 49 -9.35 -7.64 -5.22
C ASP A 49 -10.54 -6.77 -4.76
N PRO A 50 -10.84 -5.65 -5.44
CA PRO A 50 -11.93 -4.75 -5.04
C PRO A 50 -13.31 -5.40 -5.20
N SER A 51 -13.46 -6.50 -5.95
CA SER A 51 -14.74 -7.22 -6.06
C SER A 51 -15.07 -8.04 -4.81
N ARG A 52 -14.07 -8.26 -3.94
CA ARG A 52 -14.20 -8.98 -2.68
C ARG A 52 -14.35 -8.06 -1.47
N VAL A 53 -14.32 -6.75 -1.68
CA VAL A 53 -14.51 -5.77 -0.59
C VAL A 53 -15.98 -5.74 -0.20
N GLU A 54 -16.28 -5.84 1.09
CA GLU A 54 -17.64 -5.88 1.62
C GLU A 54 -18.07 -4.57 2.31
N GLY A 55 -17.09 -3.81 2.80
CA GLY A 55 -17.26 -2.55 3.52
C GLY A 55 -17.36 -2.72 5.03
N HIS A 56 -16.90 -1.69 5.75
CA HIS A 56 -16.83 -1.65 7.22
C HIS A 56 -18.16 -1.94 7.94
N LEU A 57 -19.31 -1.70 7.30
CA LEU A 57 -20.62 -2.01 7.87
C LEU A 57 -20.81 -3.51 8.15
N LYS A 58 -20.10 -4.41 7.45
CA LYS A 58 -20.12 -5.85 7.78
C LYS A 58 -19.33 -6.19 9.05
N CYS A 59 -18.44 -5.30 9.47
CA CYS A 59 -17.57 -5.51 10.63
C CYS A 59 -18.24 -5.03 11.93
N VAL A 60 -19.21 -4.10 11.86
CA VAL A 60 -19.73 -3.34 13.01
C VAL A 60 -20.41 -4.19 14.07
N ASP A 61 -21.10 -5.26 13.66
CA ASP A 61 -21.86 -6.08 14.60
C ASP A 61 -20.95 -6.82 15.60
N CYS A 62 -19.68 -7.06 15.24
CA CYS A 62 -18.69 -7.72 16.08
C CYS A 62 -17.59 -6.77 16.59
N HIS A 63 -17.21 -5.75 15.82
CA HIS A 63 -16.07 -4.87 16.09
C HIS A 63 -16.50 -3.42 16.37
N VAL A 64 -17.47 -3.24 17.26
CA VAL A 64 -18.08 -1.93 17.55
C VAL A 64 -17.04 -0.90 18.02
N GLN A 65 -16.07 -1.32 18.85
CA GLN A 65 -15.12 -0.38 19.46
C GLN A 65 -13.99 -0.03 18.51
N GLU A 66 -13.54 -1.00 17.73
CA GLU A 66 -12.56 -0.82 16.67
C GLU A 66 -13.09 0.14 15.61
N ILE A 67 -14.36 0.00 15.21
CA ILE A 67 -14.99 0.96 14.28
C ILE A 67 -15.09 2.35 14.88
N LYS A 68 -15.44 2.49 16.16
CA LYS A 68 -15.48 3.81 16.81
C LYS A 68 -14.11 4.48 16.85
N ALA A 69 -13.06 3.73 17.16
CA ALA A 69 -11.69 4.23 17.13
C ALA A 69 -11.29 4.62 15.69
N TRP A 70 -11.61 3.78 14.71
CA TRP A 70 -11.37 4.08 13.30
C TRP A 70 -12.12 5.34 12.85
N GLN A 71 -13.39 5.53 13.20
CA GLN A 71 -14.23 6.65 12.74
C GLN A 71 -13.68 8.05 13.08
N VAL A 72 -12.81 8.16 14.09
CA VAL A 72 -12.16 9.42 14.47
C VAL A 72 -10.73 9.54 13.95
N SER A 73 -10.20 8.50 13.31
CA SER A 73 -8.86 8.49 12.71
C SER A 73 -8.78 9.39 11.46
N LYS A 74 -7.56 9.73 11.03
CA LYS A 74 -7.33 10.45 9.77
C LYS A 74 -7.62 9.55 8.56
N HIS A 75 -7.42 8.24 8.68
CA HIS A 75 -7.84 7.27 7.69
C HIS A 75 -9.35 7.35 7.41
N ALA A 76 -10.20 7.46 8.43
CA ALA A 76 -11.64 7.58 8.22
C ALA A 76 -12.08 8.98 7.77
N THR A 77 -11.47 10.03 8.35
CA THR A 77 -12.00 11.40 8.24
C THR A 77 -11.29 12.26 7.20
N ARG A 78 -9.96 12.11 7.07
CA ARG A 78 -9.12 13.06 6.32
C ARG A 78 -8.65 12.51 4.98
N ALA A 79 -8.32 11.23 4.91
CA ALA A 79 -7.70 10.61 3.74
C ALA A 79 -8.52 10.85 2.47
N PHE A 80 -9.78 10.41 2.41
CA PHE A 80 -10.62 10.63 1.23
C PHE A 80 -11.07 12.10 1.06
N ASP A 81 -11.17 12.86 2.16
CA ASP A 81 -11.54 14.27 2.13
C ASP A 81 -10.48 15.14 1.45
N LEU A 82 -9.18 14.80 1.59
CA LEU A 82 -8.08 15.46 0.88
C LEU A 82 -8.33 15.52 -0.62
N LEU A 83 -8.76 14.41 -1.23
CA LEU A 83 -9.00 14.32 -2.67
C LEU A 83 -10.02 15.36 -3.17
N ARG A 84 -10.98 15.74 -2.33
CA ARG A 84 -12.07 16.67 -2.65
C ARG A 84 -11.81 18.11 -2.23
N THR A 85 -10.87 18.34 -1.32
CA THR A 85 -10.73 19.63 -0.61
C THR A 85 -9.37 20.29 -0.79
N ALA A 86 -8.31 19.53 -1.05
CA ALA A 86 -6.97 20.07 -1.18
C ALA A 86 -6.77 20.65 -2.59
N PRO A 87 -6.30 21.90 -2.73
CA PRO A 87 -5.91 22.44 -4.04
C PRO A 87 -4.81 21.60 -4.72
N THR A 88 -3.88 21.06 -3.94
CA THR A 88 -2.78 20.21 -4.43
C THR A 88 -3.27 18.93 -5.11
N SER A 89 -4.44 18.37 -4.74
CA SER A 89 -4.97 17.20 -5.43
C SER A 89 -5.33 17.50 -6.89
N ILE A 90 -5.78 18.73 -7.17
CA ILE A 90 -6.06 19.21 -8.53
C ILE A 90 -4.74 19.43 -9.29
N GLU A 91 -3.74 20.02 -8.64
CA GLU A 91 -2.43 20.27 -9.24
C GLU A 91 -1.75 18.96 -9.67
N TYR A 92 -1.74 17.95 -8.79
CA TYR A 92 -1.20 16.62 -9.11
C TYR A 92 -1.98 15.96 -10.25
N ALA A 93 -3.32 16.00 -10.19
CA ALA A 93 -4.15 15.42 -11.23
C ALA A 93 -3.93 16.08 -12.60
N GLU A 94 -3.73 17.39 -12.66
CA GLU A 94 -3.41 18.10 -13.90
C GLU A 94 -2.08 17.66 -14.50
N LYS A 95 -1.03 17.52 -13.68
CA LYS A 95 0.28 17.01 -14.13
C LYS A 95 0.19 15.56 -14.63
N LEU A 96 -0.67 14.76 -14.00
CA LEU A 96 -0.88 13.34 -14.32
C LEU A 96 -1.91 13.10 -15.44
N GLY A 97 -2.54 14.15 -15.98
CA GLY A 97 -3.60 14.01 -16.99
C GLY A 97 -4.92 13.40 -16.45
N ILE A 98 -5.11 13.37 -15.14
CA ILE A 98 -6.32 12.88 -14.48
C ILE A 98 -7.38 13.99 -14.50
N ARG A 99 -8.57 13.69 -15.03
CA ARG A 99 -9.68 14.65 -15.02
C ARG A 99 -10.09 14.94 -13.57
N ARG A 100 -10.38 16.21 -13.26
CA ARG A 100 -10.83 16.63 -11.92
C ARG A 100 -12.01 15.81 -11.37
N THR A 101 -12.92 15.35 -12.24
CA THR A 101 -14.07 14.52 -11.86
C THR A 101 -13.70 13.11 -11.43
N ASP A 102 -12.50 12.63 -11.78
CA ASP A 102 -12.05 11.26 -11.58
C ASP A 102 -11.14 11.10 -10.35
N ILE A 103 -10.56 12.20 -9.83
CA ILE A 103 -9.65 12.22 -8.66
C ILE A 103 -10.23 11.38 -7.52
N ALA A 104 -11.47 11.68 -7.10
CA ALA A 104 -12.16 11.00 -5.99
C ALA A 104 -13.06 9.82 -6.44
N ARG A 105 -12.78 9.21 -7.61
CA ARG A 105 -13.57 8.10 -8.16
C ARG A 105 -12.67 6.93 -8.55
N ASN A 106 -12.27 6.88 -9.82
CA ASN A 106 -11.46 5.82 -10.39
C ASN A 106 -10.14 6.42 -10.86
N SER A 107 -9.25 6.64 -9.90
CA SER A 107 -7.91 7.15 -10.16
C SER A 107 -6.91 6.50 -9.22
N LEU A 108 -5.62 6.64 -9.54
CA LEU A 108 -4.55 6.21 -8.64
C LEU A 108 -4.65 6.88 -7.26
N CYS A 109 -5.20 8.10 -7.15
CA CYS A 109 -5.31 8.78 -5.86
C CYS A 109 -6.17 7.99 -4.86
N THR A 110 -7.17 7.26 -5.35
CA THR A 110 -8.07 6.45 -4.51
C THR A 110 -7.48 5.11 -4.05
N THR A 111 -6.30 4.70 -4.54
CA THR A 111 -5.65 3.46 -4.09
C THR A 111 -5.10 3.61 -2.67
N CYS A 112 -4.66 4.81 -2.28
CA CYS A 112 -4.15 5.10 -0.94
C CYS A 112 -5.16 5.85 -0.05
N HIS A 113 -6.07 6.63 -0.65
CA HIS A 113 -6.97 7.51 0.11
C HIS A 113 -8.37 6.94 0.38
N ALA A 114 -8.69 5.76 -0.15
CA ALA A 114 -10.02 5.18 -0.02
C ALA A 114 -10.00 3.65 -0.06
N THR A 115 -11.09 3.03 0.39
CA THR A 115 -11.36 1.62 0.08
C THR A 115 -12.30 1.54 -1.11
N GLN A 116 -11.78 1.04 -2.23
CA GLN A 116 -12.55 0.84 -3.46
C GLN A 116 -13.28 -0.50 -3.44
N GLN A 117 -14.51 -0.50 -3.97
CA GLN A 117 -15.26 -1.72 -4.24
C GLN A 117 -15.66 -1.75 -5.70
N ARG A 118 -15.57 -2.94 -6.30
CA ARG A 118 -16.07 -3.21 -7.64
C ARG A 118 -17.42 -3.90 -7.52
N ASP A 119 -18.45 -3.30 -8.09
CA ASP A 119 -19.79 -3.92 -8.13
C ASP A 119 -19.89 -5.03 -9.18
N GLU A 120 -21.03 -5.74 -9.20
CA GLU A 120 -21.32 -6.84 -10.14
C GLU A 120 -21.28 -6.43 -11.63
N TYR A 121 -21.39 -5.13 -11.93
CA TYR A 121 -21.30 -4.58 -13.28
C TYR A 121 -19.87 -4.14 -13.62
N GLY A 122 -18.90 -4.41 -12.75
CA GLY A 122 -17.50 -4.05 -12.93
C GLY A 122 -17.19 -2.58 -12.63
N ARG A 123 -18.14 -1.82 -12.05
CA ARG A 123 -17.95 -0.39 -11.76
C ARG A 123 -17.29 -0.20 -10.40
N PHE A 124 -16.32 0.70 -10.37
CA PHE A 124 -15.68 1.11 -9.12
C PHE A 124 -16.52 2.12 -8.36
N ASN A 125 -16.76 1.83 -7.10
CA ASN A 125 -17.40 2.69 -6.12
C ASN A 125 -16.45 2.90 -4.95
N ILE A 126 -16.51 4.09 -4.37
CA ILE A 126 -15.87 4.35 -3.08
C ILE A 126 -16.88 4.03 -1.99
N ILE A 127 -16.66 2.96 -1.23
CA ILE A 127 -17.56 2.63 -0.10
C ILE A 127 -17.32 3.60 1.05
N SER A 128 -16.04 3.86 1.33
CA SER A 128 -15.58 4.67 2.45
C SER A 128 -14.21 5.25 2.15
N SER A 129 -13.77 6.16 3.01
CA SER A 129 -12.33 6.43 3.17
C SER A 129 -11.57 5.13 3.52
N VAL A 130 -10.26 5.21 3.75
CA VAL A 130 -9.42 4.04 4.10
C VAL A 130 -10.04 3.29 5.29
N SER A 131 -10.50 2.06 5.06
CA SER A 131 -11.30 1.27 6.00
C SER A 131 -10.62 -0.02 6.41
N CYS A 132 -11.32 -0.85 7.20
CA CYS A 132 -10.81 -2.10 7.76
C CYS A 132 -10.11 -2.98 6.70
N GLU A 133 -10.72 -3.12 5.52
CA GLU A 133 -10.23 -4.00 4.45
C GLU A 133 -9.02 -3.44 3.70
N SER A 134 -8.67 -2.16 3.88
CA SER A 134 -7.40 -1.61 3.38
C SER A 134 -6.19 -2.16 4.16
N CYS A 135 -6.35 -2.49 5.44
CA CYS A 135 -5.29 -3.09 6.28
C CYS A 135 -5.45 -4.60 6.44
N HIS A 136 -6.69 -5.09 6.56
CA HIS A 136 -7.01 -6.50 6.80
C HIS A 136 -7.25 -7.32 5.53
N ASN A 137 -7.10 -6.70 4.35
CA ASN A 137 -7.44 -7.23 3.03
C ASN A 137 -8.96 -7.35 2.79
N ALA A 138 -9.37 -7.58 1.54
CA ALA A 138 -10.77 -7.77 1.18
C ALA A 138 -11.37 -9.03 1.84
N ALA A 139 -12.57 -8.92 2.43
CA ALA A 139 -13.12 -9.96 3.32
C ALA A 139 -14.11 -10.93 2.66
N GLY A 140 -14.72 -10.52 1.56
CA GLY A 140 -15.83 -11.19 0.89
C GLY A 140 -15.43 -12.30 -0.07
N GLY A 141 -16.44 -12.78 -0.80
CA GLY A 141 -16.39 -13.96 -1.66
C GLY A 141 -16.86 -15.25 -0.95
N GLU A 142 -17.18 -16.28 -1.73
CA GLU A 142 -17.63 -17.58 -1.22
C GLU A 142 -16.54 -18.27 -0.37
N ASP A 143 -15.28 -18.05 -0.73
CA ASP A 143 -14.07 -18.49 -0.05
C ASP A 143 -13.45 -17.37 0.82
N GLY A 144 -14.20 -16.30 1.10
CA GLY A 144 -13.77 -15.16 1.91
C GLY A 144 -13.64 -15.48 3.39
N TRP A 145 -12.85 -14.65 4.08
CA TRP A 145 -12.58 -14.84 5.51
C TRP A 145 -13.61 -14.17 6.44
N LEU A 146 -14.50 -13.31 5.91
CA LEU A 146 -15.46 -12.54 6.72
C LEU A 146 -16.30 -13.42 7.66
N ASN A 147 -16.76 -14.57 7.22
CA ASN A 147 -17.53 -15.47 8.08
C ASN A 147 -16.63 -16.41 8.92
N PRO A 148 -15.66 -17.14 8.35
CA PRO A 148 -14.91 -18.13 9.11
C PRO A 148 -13.97 -17.55 10.18
N HIS A 149 -13.56 -16.27 10.09
CA HIS A 149 -12.57 -15.71 11.03
C HIS A 149 -13.03 -15.71 12.50
N ALA A 150 -14.33 -15.73 12.76
CA ALA A 150 -14.91 -15.73 14.11
C ALA A 150 -15.74 -16.98 14.45
N VAL A 151 -15.61 -18.07 13.67
CA VAL A 151 -16.30 -19.34 13.94
C VAL A 151 -15.41 -20.25 14.76
N TYR A 152 -15.69 -20.48 16.05
CA TYR A 152 -14.79 -21.25 16.94
C TYR A 152 -15.07 -22.77 16.99
N GLY A 153 -16.00 -23.26 16.18
CA GLY A 153 -16.45 -24.65 16.18
C GLY A 153 -17.97 -24.79 15.97
N PRO A 154 -18.56 -25.93 16.36
CA PRO A 154 -20.01 -26.12 16.32
C PRO A 154 -20.78 -25.04 17.07
N ARG A 155 -22.04 -24.80 16.69
CA ARG A 155 -22.87 -23.77 17.33
C ARG A 155 -22.82 -23.88 18.86
N GLY A 156 -22.43 -22.78 19.52
CA GLY A 156 -22.30 -22.71 20.98
C GLY A 156 -20.87 -22.84 21.49
N THR A 157 -19.89 -23.16 20.64
CA THR A 157 -18.47 -23.05 21.02
C THR A 157 -18.05 -21.59 21.09
N SER A 158 -17.35 -21.24 22.16
CA SER A 158 -16.61 -19.99 22.29
C SER A 158 -15.14 -20.20 21.95
N ARG A 159 -14.41 -19.09 21.84
CA ARG A 159 -12.96 -19.06 21.68
C ARG A 159 -12.23 -19.87 22.75
N GLU A 160 -12.65 -19.75 24.00
CA GLU A 160 -12.04 -20.42 25.16
C GLU A 160 -12.22 -21.95 25.08
N SER A 161 -13.25 -22.40 24.37
CA SER A 161 -13.56 -23.82 24.15
C SER A 161 -13.09 -24.37 22.80
N GLU A 162 -12.44 -23.54 21.97
CA GLU A 162 -11.95 -23.94 20.66
C GLU A 162 -10.84 -25.00 20.79
N SER A 163 -10.99 -26.13 20.11
CA SER A 163 -9.92 -27.14 20.06
C SER A 163 -8.69 -26.61 19.31
N PRO A 164 -7.45 -27.00 19.68
CA PRO A 164 -6.23 -26.61 18.96
C PRO A 164 -6.28 -26.91 17.45
N GLU A 165 -6.88 -28.04 17.07
CA GLU A 165 -7.01 -28.44 15.66
C GLU A 165 -7.98 -27.53 14.90
N HIS A 166 -9.06 -27.10 15.54
CA HIS A 166 -10.00 -26.14 14.94
C HIS A 166 -9.34 -24.77 14.77
N TYR A 167 -8.64 -24.28 15.80
CA TYR A 167 -7.89 -23.03 15.75
C TYR A 167 -6.88 -23.01 14.59
N ALA A 168 -6.07 -24.08 14.47
CA ALA A 168 -5.09 -24.20 13.39
C ALA A 168 -5.75 -24.20 12.00
N ARG A 169 -6.84 -24.96 11.82
CA ARG A 169 -7.58 -24.99 10.54
C ARG A 169 -8.21 -23.64 10.20
N ARG A 170 -8.90 -23.00 11.14
CA ARG A 170 -9.53 -21.69 10.94
C ARG A 170 -8.50 -20.62 10.59
N ASN A 171 -7.39 -20.59 11.31
CA ASN A 171 -6.33 -19.64 11.04
C ASN A 171 -5.76 -19.83 9.63
N ASN A 172 -5.46 -21.07 9.25
CA ASN A 172 -4.92 -21.38 7.93
C ASN A 172 -5.93 -21.08 6.82
N SER A 173 -7.22 -21.37 7.02
CA SER A 173 -8.25 -21.03 6.03
C SER A 173 -8.40 -19.53 5.85
N CYS A 174 -8.34 -18.75 6.93
CA CYS A 174 -8.41 -17.29 6.84
C CYS A 174 -7.17 -16.70 6.15
N GLU A 175 -5.99 -17.24 6.46
CA GLU A 175 -4.73 -16.85 5.79
C GLU A 175 -4.77 -17.16 4.30
N GLN A 176 -5.24 -18.36 3.90
CA GLN A 176 -5.41 -18.73 2.49
C GLN A 176 -6.46 -17.87 1.78
N ALA A 177 -7.51 -17.47 2.49
CA ALA A 177 -8.51 -16.51 2.00
C ALA A 177 -7.99 -15.06 1.94
N GLY A 178 -6.74 -14.82 2.37
CA GLY A 178 -6.06 -13.53 2.27
C GLY A 178 -6.19 -12.63 3.50
N GLN A 179 -6.77 -13.11 4.61
CA GLN A 179 -6.90 -12.28 5.82
C GLN A 179 -5.54 -11.86 6.37
N ILE A 180 -5.33 -10.56 6.51
CA ILE A 180 -4.16 -10.03 7.23
C ILE A 180 -4.57 -9.85 8.69
N ARG A 181 -4.00 -10.70 9.56
CA ARG A 181 -4.31 -10.74 11.00
C ARG A 181 -3.22 -10.02 11.77
N SER A 182 -3.53 -9.55 12.97
CA SER A 182 -2.53 -8.90 13.84
C SER A 182 -1.34 -9.79 14.19
N ALA A 183 -1.50 -11.12 14.13
CA ALA A 183 -0.40 -12.08 14.28
C ALA A 183 0.54 -12.11 13.05
N ASN A 184 0.06 -11.76 11.86
CA ASN A 184 0.85 -11.65 10.64
C ASN A 184 1.44 -10.24 10.53
N ALA A 185 2.39 -9.94 11.42
CA ALA A 185 2.94 -8.60 11.59
C ALA A 185 3.61 -8.09 10.32
N TYR A 186 4.36 -8.94 9.62
CA TYR A 186 5.05 -8.55 8.40
C TYR A 186 4.07 -8.05 7.33
N GLU A 187 3.00 -8.81 7.03
CA GLU A 187 2.03 -8.37 6.02
C GLU A 187 1.32 -7.10 6.45
N LEU A 188 0.95 -6.98 7.73
CA LEU A 188 0.28 -5.78 8.25
C LEU A 188 1.17 -4.53 8.13
N VAL A 189 2.44 -4.64 8.51
CA VAL A 189 3.42 -3.54 8.39
C VAL A 189 3.55 -3.17 6.92
N LYS A 190 3.76 -4.15 6.04
CA LYS A 190 3.89 -3.91 4.60
C LYS A 190 2.69 -3.20 3.98
N ARG A 191 1.47 -3.51 4.43
CA ARG A 191 0.26 -2.78 3.99
C ARG A 191 0.31 -1.29 4.33
N CYS A 192 0.89 -0.90 5.45
CA CYS A 192 1.06 0.51 5.78
C CYS A 192 2.03 1.18 4.80
N PHE A 193 3.16 0.54 4.51
CA PHE A 193 4.16 1.06 3.57
C PHE A 193 3.64 1.16 2.12
N GLU A 194 2.71 0.30 1.69
CA GLU A 194 2.08 0.39 0.35
C GLU A 194 1.39 1.74 0.08
N CYS A 195 0.93 2.44 1.13
CA CYS A 195 0.29 3.75 1.01
C CYS A 195 1.16 4.91 1.51
N HIS A 196 2.02 4.63 2.49
CA HIS A 196 2.82 5.65 3.17
C HIS A 196 4.23 5.81 2.63
N VAL A 197 4.72 4.89 1.80
CA VAL A 197 5.93 5.07 0.98
C VAL A 197 5.51 4.96 -0.47
N VAL A 198 5.31 6.13 -1.09
CA VAL A 198 4.62 6.22 -2.39
C VAL A 198 5.55 5.75 -3.51
N GLY A 199 5.33 4.53 -4.00
CA GLY A 199 6.13 3.90 -5.05
C GLY A 199 5.74 4.28 -6.49
N ASN A 200 5.04 5.39 -6.72
CA ASN A 200 4.65 5.83 -8.06
C ASN A 200 5.46 7.05 -8.48
N GLU A 201 6.48 6.84 -9.31
CA GLU A 201 7.40 7.88 -9.78
C GLU A 201 6.68 9.08 -10.43
N SER A 202 5.66 8.84 -11.27
CA SER A 202 4.93 9.95 -11.90
C SER A 202 4.16 10.81 -10.89
N LEU A 203 3.55 10.19 -9.87
CA LEU A 203 2.93 10.91 -8.76
C LEU A 203 3.99 11.66 -7.94
N ALA A 204 5.20 11.12 -7.89
CA ALA A 204 6.32 11.76 -7.24
C ALA A 204 6.82 13.02 -7.93
N GLU A 205 7.08 12.93 -9.22
CA GLU A 205 7.43 14.06 -10.05
C GLU A 205 6.28 15.09 -10.15
N ALA A 206 5.04 14.67 -9.85
CA ALA A 206 3.93 15.61 -9.70
C ALA A 206 4.04 16.50 -8.44
N GLY A 207 4.96 16.20 -7.51
CA GLY A 207 5.20 16.93 -6.26
C GLY A 207 4.32 16.46 -5.09
N HIS A 208 3.82 15.22 -5.16
CA HIS A 208 3.16 14.57 -4.02
C HIS A 208 4.19 14.29 -2.91
N ASP A 209 3.76 14.19 -1.66
CA ASP A 209 4.62 13.74 -0.55
C ASP A 209 4.83 12.21 -0.62
N HIS A 210 6.05 11.74 -0.38
CA HIS A 210 6.43 10.34 -0.60
C HIS A 210 6.56 9.49 0.64
N GLY A 211 6.30 10.08 1.81
CA GLY A 211 6.39 9.35 3.07
C GLY A 211 7.49 9.82 4.00
N ASP A 212 7.98 11.04 3.82
CA ASP A 212 9.04 11.61 4.66
C ASP A 212 8.66 11.51 6.15
N GLY A 213 9.54 10.89 6.93
CA GLY A 213 9.32 10.68 8.37
C GLY A 213 8.19 9.68 8.73
N PHE A 214 7.75 8.83 7.80
CA PHE A 214 6.90 7.69 8.16
C PHE A 214 7.70 6.62 8.91
N GLU A 215 7.45 6.50 10.22
CA GLU A 215 7.95 5.42 11.07
C GLU A 215 6.76 4.57 11.57
N PHE A 216 6.80 3.26 11.30
CA PHE A 216 5.65 2.37 11.47
C PHE A 216 5.13 2.30 12.91
N LEU A 217 5.99 2.16 13.91
CA LEU A 217 5.57 1.92 15.28
C LEU A 217 4.79 3.11 15.83
N THR A 218 5.32 4.32 15.68
CA THR A 218 4.71 5.56 16.13
C THR A 218 3.33 5.75 15.49
N LYS A 219 3.22 5.49 14.18
CA LYS A 219 1.93 5.63 13.47
C LYS A 219 0.93 4.55 13.88
N SER A 220 1.37 3.31 14.00
CA SER A 220 0.51 2.16 14.33
C SER A 220 0.02 2.16 15.77
N LEU A 221 0.83 2.64 16.72
CA LEU A 221 0.43 2.82 18.12
C LEU A 221 -0.44 4.08 18.34
N GLY A 222 -0.45 5.01 17.39
CA GLY A 222 -1.18 6.27 17.48
C GLY A 222 -2.52 6.20 16.79
N GLU A 223 -2.59 6.80 15.61
CA GLU A 223 -3.80 7.03 14.83
C GLU A 223 -4.57 5.74 14.48
N VAL A 224 -3.85 4.64 14.26
CA VAL A 224 -4.42 3.36 13.78
C VAL A 224 -4.68 2.38 14.94
N ARG A 225 -4.54 2.79 16.20
CA ARG A 225 -4.66 1.86 17.34
C ARG A 225 -6.12 1.48 17.64
N HIS A 226 -6.46 0.19 17.54
CA HIS A 226 -7.80 -0.34 17.79
C HIS A 226 -7.80 -1.75 18.44
N ASN A 227 -7.09 -1.92 19.56
CA ASN A 227 -6.83 -3.22 20.19
C ASN A 227 -7.80 -3.52 21.35
N PHE A 228 -9.05 -3.86 21.02
CA PHE A 228 -10.15 -4.04 21.99
C PHE A 228 -10.57 -5.50 22.23
N PHE A 229 -9.89 -6.48 21.62
CA PHE A 229 -10.40 -7.85 21.53
C PHE A 229 -10.59 -8.54 22.90
N LEU A 230 -9.57 -8.52 23.78
CA LEU A 230 -9.67 -9.13 25.11
C LEU A 230 -10.45 -8.27 26.11
N ASP A 231 -10.39 -6.94 25.98
CA ASP A 231 -11.17 -6.00 26.79
C ASP A 231 -11.70 -4.86 25.91
N ARG A 232 -13.02 -4.88 25.71
CA ARG A 232 -13.74 -3.89 24.87
C ARG A 232 -13.77 -2.47 25.45
N HIS A 233 -13.25 -2.26 26.65
CA HIS A 233 -13.17 -0.95 27.31
C HIS A 233 -11.76 -0.37 27.31
N VAL A 234 -10.75 -1.15 26.90
CA VAL A 234 -9.35 -0.74 26.91
C VAL A 234 -8.79 -0.86 25.50
N ASN A 235 -8.38 0.27 24.91
CA ASN A 235 -7.60 0.28 23.68
C ASN A 235 -6.14 -0.04 24.02
N ALA A 236 -5.78 -1.32 24.06
CA ALA A 236 -4.43 -1.72 24.45
C ALA A 236 -3.39 -1.17 23.47
N GLU A 237 -2.15 -0.98 23.94
CA GLU A 237 -1.07 -0.45 23.11
C GLU A 237 -0.79 -1.32 21.89
N VAL A 238 -0.76 -2.64 22.10
CA VAL A 238 -0.55 -3.63 21.04
C VAL A 238 -1.71 -4.61 20.97
N SER A 239 -1.80 -5.36 19.87
CA SER A 239 -2.86 -6.35 19.65
C SER A 239 -2.94 -7.37 20.79
N THR A 240 -4.04 -7.34 21.53
CA THR A 240 -4.29 -8.21 22.68
C THR A 240 -4.37 -9.69 22.32
N LEU A 241 -4.80 -10.02 21.09
CA LEU A 241 -4.75 -11.40 20.58
C LEU A 241 -3.33 -11.96 20.44
N TRP A 242 -2.33 -11.10 20.26
CA TRP A 242 -0.93 -11.52 20.12
C TRP A 242 -0.30 -11.78 21.48
N THR A 243 -0.64 -10.97 22.50
CA THR A 243 -0.19 -11.15 23.89
C THR A 243 -1.00 -12.19 24.66
N ASP A 244 -2.10 -12.71 24.10
CA ASP A 244 -2.91 -13.70 24.77
C ASP A 244 -2.19 -15.05 24.93
N SER A 245 -2.13 -15.52 26.18
CA SER A 245 -1.65 -16.84 26.56
C SER A 245 -2.43 -18.02 25.96
N LEU A 246 -3.70 -17.86 25.58
CA LEU A 246 -4.56 -18.98 25.14
C LEU A 246 -3.97 -19.78 23.98
N HIS A 247 -3.34 -19.10 23.01
CA HIS A 247 -2.74 -19.74 21.84
C HIS A 247 -1.23 -19.54 21.72
N HIS A 248 -0.64 -18.67 22.56
CA HIS A 248 0.75 -18.25 22.42
C HIS A 248 1.60 -18.44 23.69
N GLY A 249 1.02 -18.98 24.77
CA GLY A 249 1.72 -19.21 26.04
C GLY A 249 2.06 -17.92 26.78
N THR A 250 2.76 -18.03 27.92
CA THR A 250 2.99 -16.92 28.87
C THR A 250 4.23 -16.07 28.59
N GLY A 251 4.73 -16.05 27.35
CA GLY A 251 5.99 -15.37 27.01
C GLY A 251 5.85 -14.01 26.32
N ARG A 252 4.70 -13.71 25.71
CA ARG A 252 4.52 -12.50 24.91
C ARG A 252 4.02 -11.33 25.76
N ASN A 253 4.66 -10.18 25.65
CA ASN A 253 4.29 -8.97 26.38
C ASN A 253 4.33 -7.71 25.50
N VAL A 254 3.84 -6.60 26.04
CA VAL A 254 3.69 -5.34 25.30
C VAL A 254 5.04 -4.79 24.83
N ALA A 255 6.04 -4.74 25.70
CA ALA A 255 7.38 -4.23 25.39
C ALA A 255 8.05 -5.03 24.26
N GLY A 256 8.06 -6.37 24.38
CA GLY A 256 8.58 -7.25 23.34
C GLY A 256 7.88 -7.05 22.00
N ARG A 257 6.56 -6.83 22.00
CA ARG A 257 5.84 -6.53 20.75
C ARG A 257 6.27 -5.21 20.12
N LYS A 258 6.43 -4.14 20.91
CA LYS A 258 6.87 -2.84 20.40
C LYS A 258 8.24 -2.94 19.74
N ARG A 259 9.21 -3.61 20.39
CA ARG A 259 10.55 -3.89 19.85
C ARG A 259 10.51 -4.64 18.52
N VAL A 260 9.70 -5.70 18.43
CA VAL A 260 9.52 -6.42 17.16
C VAL A 260 8.93 -5.52 16.09
N LEU A 261 7.91 -4.72 16.40
CA LEU A 261 7.27 -3.84 15.44
C LEU A 261 8.19 -2.70 14.97
N PHE A 262 9.06 -2.19 15.84
CA PHE A 262 10.06 -1.19 15.50
C PHE A 262 11.04 -1.70 14.44
N VAL A 263 11.79 -2.78 14.76
CA VAL A 263 12.77 -3.35 13.84
C VAL A 263 12.11 -3.88 12.57
N LEU A 264 10.93 -4.47 12.68
CA LEU A 264 10.17 -4.94 11.52
C LEU A 264 9.73 -3.78 10.60
N GLY A 265 9.44 -2.61 11.17
CA GLY A 265 9.16 -1.39 10.41
C GLY A 265 10.33 -1.05 9.49
N GLN A 266 11.55 -1.02 10.03
CA GLN A 266 12.77 -0.69 9.27
C GLN A 266 13.08 -1.75 8.20
N LEU A 267 12.95 -3.04 8.53
CA LEU A 267 13.14 -4.12 7.56
C LEU A 267 12.15 -4.05 6.39
N VAL A 268 10.90 -3.65 6.66
CA VAL A 268 9.89 -3.50 5.61
C VAL A 268 10.09 -2.22 4.81
N ASP A 269 10.52 -1.12 5.43
CA ASP A 269 10.90 0.10 4.73
C ASP A 269 12.01 -0.20 3.72
N LEU A 270 13.08 -0.85 4.18
CA LEU A 270 14.20 -1.27 3.35
C LEU A 270 13.73 -2.14 2.17
N GLU A 271 12.85 -3.12 2.42
CA GLU A 271 12.26 -3.93 1.34
C GLU A 271 11.47 -3.08 0.33
N VAL A 272 10.56 -2.24 0.82
CA VAL A 272 9.64 -1.47 -0.02
C VAL A 272 10.39 -0.43 -0.83
N SER A 273 11.32 0.29 -0.21
CA SER A 273 12.15 1.31 -0.86
C SER A 273 13.04 0.70 -1.94
N LEU A 274 13.66 -0.47 -1.72
CA LEU A 274 14.39 -1.22 -2.77
C LEU A 274 13.48 -1.61 -3.94
N ARG A 275 12.25 -2.06 -3.67
CA ARG A 275 11.29 -2.43 -4.72
C ARG A 275 10.81 -1.22 -5.51
N ASN A 276 10.63 -0.08 -4.84
CA ASN A 276 10.22 1.17 -5.46
C ASN A 276 11.36 1.75 -6.31
N LEU A 277 12.60 1.75 -5.82
CA LEU A 277 13.79 2.16 -6.58
C LEU A 277 13.95 1.32 -7.86
N ALA A 278 13.66 0.02 -7.80
CA ALA A 278 13.62 -0.86 -8.98
C ALA A 278 12.55 -0.50 -10.03
N THR A 279 11.63 0.41 -9.72
CA THR A 279 10.64 0.94 -10.67
C THR A 279 11.01 2.31 -11.24
N ALA A 280 11.99 3.00 -10.66
CA ALA A 280 12.45 4.29 -11.15
C ALA A 280 12.95 4.19 -12.59
N THR A 281 12.69 5.24 -13.36
CA THR A 281 12.97 5.30 -14.80
C THR A 281 14.06 6.30 -15.15
N ASP A 282 14.44 7.18 -14.21
CA ASP A 282 15.56 8.11 -14.33
C ASP A 282 16.08 8.49 -12.93
N GLU A 283 17.21 9.19 -12.89
CA GLU A 283 17.70 9.87 -11.67
C GLU A 283 16.90 11.16 -11.46
N ASN A 284 16.14 11.23 -10.37
CA ASN A 284 15.22 12.32 -10.03
C ASN A 284 14.85 12.31 -8.53
N ASP A 285 13.96 13.22 -8.13
CA ASP A 285 13.50 13.36 -6.73
C ASP A 285 12.94 12.03 -6.18
N PHE A 286 12.30 11.20 -7.02
CA PHE A 286 11.80 9.88 -6.61
C PHE A 286 12.93 8.88 -6.35
N SER A 287 13.91 8.73 -7.24
CA SER A 287 15.02 7.81 -7.03
C SER A 287 15.87 8.22 -5.83
N ASP A 288 16.15 9.53 -5.70
CA ASP A 288 16.97 10.09 -4.63
C ASP A 288 16.35 9.82 -3.27
N LEU A 289 15.04 10.04 -3.15
CA LEU A 289 14.34 9.72 -1.92
C LEU A 289 14.34 8.22 -1.61
N MET A 290 14.12 7.36 -2.60
CA MET A 290 14.16 5.91 -2.34
C MET A 290 15.55 5.48 -1.89
N ILE A 291 16.62 6.09 -2.40
CA ILE A 291 18.00 5.87 -1.96
C ILE A 291 18.19 6.35 -0.52
N GLU A 292 17.78 7.57 -0.19
CA GLU A 292 17.85 8.12 1.18
C GLU A 292 17.13 7.19 2.18
N ARG A 293 15.94 6.70 1.84
CA ARG A 293 15.22 5.74 2.69
C ARG A 293 15.94 4.40 2.86
N ILE A 294 16.61 3.92 1.81
CA ILE A 294 17.40 2.69 1.87
C ILE A 294 18.59 2.90 2.80
N GLU A 295 19.30 4.03 2.66
CA GLU A 295 20.44 4.41 3.48
C GLU A 295 20.04 4.57 4.95
N ASP A 296 18.96 5.31 5.24
CA ASP A 296 18.46 5.53 6.61
C ASP A 296 18.04 4.21 7.28
N ALA A 297 17.23 3.39 6.60
CA ALA A 297 16.77 2.13 7.15
C ALA A 297 17.91 1.12 7.31
N TRP A 298 18.87 1.11 6.38
CA TRP A 298 20.06 0.26 6.49
C TRP A 298 20.98 0.74 7.61
N GLY A 299 21.25 2.05 7.72
CA GLY A 299 22.10 2.64 8.75
C GLY A 299 21.57 2.34 10.15
N LEU A 300 20.27 2.52 10.38
CA LEU A 300 19.66 2.14 11.65
C LEU A 300 19.80 0.64 11.95
N LEU A 301 19.60 -0.22 10.94
CA LEU A 301 19.67 -1.67 11.13
C LEU A 301 21.10 -2.22 11.24
N ALA A 302 22.06 -1.66 10.51
CA ALA A 302 23.42 -2.14 10.44
C ALA A 302 24.30 -1.44 11.48
N GLU A 303 24.30 -0.12 11.49
CA GLU A 303 25.16 0.70 12.34
C GLU A 303 24.54 0.82 13.74
N ASP A 304 23.36 1.43 13.87
CA ASP A 304 22.78 1.71 15.19
C ASP A 304 22.36 0.43 15.94
N LEU A 305 21.90 -0.59 15.22
CA LEU A 305 21.42 -1.83 15.83
C LEU A 305 22.52 -2.89 15.96
N LEU A 306 23.13 -3.33 14.85
CA LEU A 306 24.07 -4.45 14.92
C LEU A 306 25.46 -4.05 15.43
N GLU A 307 25.94 -2.82 15.17
CA GLU A 307 27.24 -2.38 15.69
C GLU A 307 27.17 -1.91 17.15
N GLU A 308 26.12 -1.17 17.54
CA GLU A 308 26.00 -0.72 18.94
C GLU A 308 25.57 -1.84 19.90
N LEU A 309 24.82 -2.84 19.43
CA LEU A 309 24.40 -4.01 20.21
C LEU A 309 25.13 -5.28 19.73
N ASP A 310 26.46 -5.26 19.71
CA ASP A 310 27.31 -6.33 19.17
C ASP A 310 27.15 -7.70 19.87
N GLU A 311 26.67 -7.72 21.13
CA GLU A 311 26.34 -8.95 21.86
C GLU A 311 24.96 -9.54 21.46
N LEU A 312 24.10 -8.77 20.79
CA LEU A 312 22.75 -9.16 20.39
C LEU A 312 22.73 -9.79 18.99
N GLU A 313 22.68 -11.13 18.94
CA GLU A 313 22.56 -11.84 17.67
C GLU A 313 21.15 -11.71 17.06
N ILE A 314 21.05 -10.96 15.95
CA ILE A 314 19.84 -10.87 15.13
C ILE A 314 20.13 -11.32 13.69
N PRO A 315 20.24 -12.65 13.44
CA PRO A 315 20.66 -13.17 12.13
C PRO A 315 19.75 -12.76 10.97
N GLU A 316 18.47 -12.45 11.25
CA GLU A 316 17.57 -11.90 10.23
C GLU A 316 17.98 -10.49 9.79
N VAL A 317 18.37 -9.62 10.73
CA VAL A 317 18.83 -8.27 10.40
C VAL A 317 20.18 -8.33 9.70
N GLU A 318 21.13 -9.13 10.19
CA GLU A 318 22.43 -9.35 9.53
C GLU A 318 22.27 -9.85 8.09
N GLN A 319 21.33 -10.80 7.86
CA GLN A 319 21.04 -11.29 6.52
C GLN A 319 20.46 -10.18 5.62
N ALA A 320 19.61 -9.31 6.16
CA ALA A 320 19.00 -8.22 5.42
C ALA A 320 20.03 -7.14 5.06
N THR A 321 20.80 -6.65 6.04
CA THR A 321 21.78 -5.58 5.85
C THR A 321 22.89 -6.01 4.88
N LYS A 322 23.41 -7.23 5.04
CA LYS A 322 24.41 -7.81 4.11
C LYS A 322 23.90 -7.97 2.68
N ALA A 323 22.61 -8.24 2.50
CA ALA A 323 22.03 -8.34 1.16
C ALA A 323 21.95 -6.97 0.45
N VAL A 324 21.99 -5.89 1.22
CA VAL A 324 21.90 -4.50 0.74
C VAL A 324 23.27 -3.85 0.58
N GLU A 325 24.32 -4.33 1.26
CA GLU A 325 25.70 -3.82 1.08
C GLU A 325 26.09 -3.63 -0.40
N PRO A 326 25.89 -4.61 -1.32
CA PRO A 326 26.28 -4.42 -2.72
C PRO A 326 25.41 -3.39 -3.46
N VAL A 327 24.19 -3.11 -2.96
CA VAL A 327 23.33 -2.04 -3.48
C VAL A 327 23.94 -0.69 -3.10
N LEU A 328 24.29 -0.51 -1.82
CA LEU A 328 24.88 0.73 -1.31
C LEU A 328 26.25 1.01 -1.94
N GLU A 329 27.12 -0.01 -2.02
CA GLU A 329 28.41 0.11 -2.72
C GLU A 329 28.22 0.57 -4.17
N LYS A 330 27.23 -0.01 -4.87
CA LYS A 330 26.93 0.36 -6.25
C LYS A 330 26.43 1.81 -6.37
N LEU A 331 25.55 2.23 -5.46
CA LEU A 331 25.00 3.59 -5.44
C LEU A 331 26.08 4.64 -5.10
N ASP A 332 27.00 4.34 -4.16
CA ASP A 332 28.10 5.24 -3.78
C ASP A 332 29.15 5.36 -4.90
N ASP A 333 29.55 4.24 -5.52
CA ASP A 333 30.59 4.22 -6.54
C ASP A 333 30.12 4.78 -7.89
N ASP A 334 28.94 4.37 -8.36
CA ASP A 334 28.47 4.59 -9.73
C ASP A 334 27.19 5.43 -9.82
N GLY A 335 26.52 5.73 -8.71
CA GLY A 335 25.21 6.39 -8.68
C GLY A 335 24.06 5.47 -9.07
N PHE A 336 22.86 6.04 -9.21
CA PHE A 336 21.68 5.31 -9.67
C PHE A 336 21.76 4.97 -11.16
N ASP A 337 21.55 3.70 -11.51
CA ASP A 337 21.36 3.25 -12.90
C ASP A 337 20.11 2.35 -13.02
N VAL A 338 19.27 2.64 -14.02
CA VAL A 338 18.03 1.89 -14.31
C VAL A 338 18.29 0.40 -14.66
N GLY A 339 19.50 0.09 -15.13
CA GLY A 339 20.00 -1.24 -15.44
C GLY A 339 20.21 -2.12 -14.20
N ASP A 340 20.36 -1.51 -13.02
CA ASP A 340 20.60 -2.22 -11.76
C ASP A 340 19.32 -2.72 -11.08
N LYS A 341 18.16 -2.56 -11.71
CA LYS A 341 16.86 -3.07 -11.25
C LYS A 341 16.92 -4.49 -10.65
N ARG A 342 17.70 -5.39 -11.26
CA ARG A 342 17.81 -6.77 -10.78
C ARG A 342 18.52 -6.85 -9.42
N LEU A 343 19.55 -6.04 -9.21
CA LEU A 343 20.30 -5.94 -7.96
C LEU A 343 19.35 -5.55 -6.81
N TYR A 344 18.58 -4.48 -7.00
CA TYR A 344 17.62 -4.00 -6.00
C TYR A 344 16.53 -5.04 -5.68
N LEU A 345 15.97 -5.69 -6.71
CA LEU A 345 14.92 -6.70 -6.52
C LEU A 345 15.42 -7.98 -5.82
N ASP A 346 16.67 -8.39 -6.07
CA ASP A 346 17.27 -9.54 -5.41
C ASP A 346 17.57 -9.25 -3.94
N ALA A 347 18.09 -8.06 -3.63
CA ALA A 347 18.25 -7.59 -2.25
C ALA A 347 16.90 -7.55 -1.52
N ALA A 348 15.88 -6.91 -2.10
CA ALA A 348 14.54 -6.83 -1.54
C ALA A 348 13.91 -8.22 -1.28
N ALA A 349 14.17 -9.20 -2.15
CA ALA A 349 13.69 -10.56 -1.95
C ALA A 349 14.31 -11.21 -0.70
N ILE A 350 15.61 -11.00 -0.45
CA ILE A 350 16.30 -11.50 0.74
C ILE A 350 15.80 -10.77 2.00
N VAL A 351 15.72 -9.44 1.96
CA VAL A 351 15.18 -8.61 3.05
C VAL A 351 13.76 -9.06 3.41
N SER A 352 12.89 -9.29 2.41
CA SER A 352 11.52 -9.76 2.65
C SER A 352 11.44 -11.10 3.40
N LYS A 353 12.36 -12.02 3.08
CA LYS A 353 12.43 -13.33 3.74
C LYS A 353 12.92 -13.21 5.17
N ALA A 354 13.93 -12.36 5.39
CA ALA A 354 14.43 -12.03 6.72
C ALA A 354 13.35 -11.37 7.58
N ALA A 355 12.68 -10.34 7.07
CA ALA A 355 11.60 -9.62 7.75
C ALA A 355 10.44 -10.55 8.17
N ARG A 356 10.01 -11.45 7.26
CA ARG A 356 9.00 -12.47 7.58
C ARG A 356 9.45 -13.37 8.72
N LYS A 357 10.69 -13.85 8.70
CA LYS A 357 11.25 -14.70 9.75
C LYS A 357 11.35 -13.94 11.08
N PHE A 358 11.84 -12.71 11.04
CA PHE A 358 11.98 -11.82 12.21
C PHE A 358 10.62 -11.55 12.87
N SER A 359 9.57 -11.35 12.08
CA SER A 359 8.21 -11.06 12.57
C SER A 359 7.62 -12.12 13.52
N GLY A 360 8.19 -13.34 13.54
CA GLY A 360 7.81 -14.43 14.42
C GLY A 360 8.37 -14.34 15.85
N ARG A 361 9.32 -13.43 16.11
CA ARG A 361 9.93 -13.21 17.43
C ARG A 361 8.93 -12.69 18.46
N ASN A 362 9.24 -12.88 19.74
CA ASN A 362 8.46 -12.29 20.84
C ASN A 362 9.04 -10.96 21.33
N GLY A 363 10.32 -10.68 21.05
CA GLY A 363 10.99 -9.40 21.32
C GLY A 363 11.49 -9.23 22.75
N ASN A 364 11.36 -10.25 23.60
CA ASN A 364 11.92 -10.20 24.96
C ASN A 364 13.44 -10.22 24.93
N GLU A 365 14.02 -10.91 23.93
CA GLU A 365 15.44 -10.97 23.69
C GLU A 365 16.03 -9.64 23.19
N LEU A 366 15.19 -8.71 22.73
CA LEU A 366 15.61 -7.44 22.13
C LEU A 366 15.62 -6.29 23.15
N GLN A 367 15.80 -6.60 24.44
CA GLN A 367 15.61 -5.62 25.51
C GLN A 367 16.62 -4.47 25.52
N GLU A 368 17.80 -4.71 24.95
CA GLU A 368 18.85 -3.71 24.79
C GLU A 368 18.44 -2.59 23.81
N LEU A 369 17.44 -2.82 22.94
CA LEU A 369 16.83 -1.77 22.12
C LEU A 369 16.22 -0.63 22.94
N ASP A 370 15.81 -0.90 24.19
CA ASP A 370 15.21 0.13 25.04
C ASP A 370 16.25 1.16 25.51
N ASP A 371 17.54 0.81 25.45
CA ASP A 371 18.65 1.69 25.80
C ASP A 371 19.08 2.57 24.61
N LEU A 372 18.63 2.24 23.40
CA LEU A 372 18.90 3.01 22.20
C LEU A 372 17.87 4.14 22.07
N ASP A 373 18.32 5.38 21.92
CA ASP A 373 17.45 6.56 21.68
C ASP A 373 17.05 6.66 20.20
N LEU A 374 16.51 5.56 19.64
CA LEU A 374 16.20 5.45 18.20
C LEU A 374 14.82 5.99 17.82
N VAL A 375 14.01 6.38 18.81
CA VAL A 375 12.65 6.87 18.56
C VAL A 375 12.59 8.37 18.85
N PRO A 376 12.11 9.21 17.91
CA PRO A 376 11.90 10.62 18.19
C PRO A 376 10.92 10.78 19.36
N GLU A 377 11.43 11.32 20.48
CA GLU A 377 10.78 11.49 21.81
C GLU A 377 10.79 10.29 22.78
N GLY A 378 11.88 9.52 22.87
CA GLY A 378 12.15 8.64 24.03
C GLY A 378 11.23 7.41 24.14
N PRO A 379 11.31 6.63 25.24
CA PRO A 379 10.82 5.26 25.29
C PRO A 379 9.28 5.19 25.26
N PHE A 380 8.70 4.98 24.07
CA PHE A 380 7.31 4.57 23.75
C PHE A 380 6.12 5.21 24.53
N ASP A 381 6.37 6.22 25.37
CA ASP A 381 5.45 6.91 26.27
C ASP A 381 5.15 8.31 25.71
N GLY A 382 4.47 8.36 24.56
CA GLY A 382 4.21 9.66 23.92
C GLY A 382 3.22 9.65 22.77
N VAL A 383 2.76 8.48 22.33
CA VAL A 383 1.91 8.43 21.13
C VAL A 383 0.48 8.84 21.47
N VAL A 384 0.22 10.14 21.33
CA VAL A 384 -1.09 10.78 21.55
C VAL A 384 -2.10 10.19 20.57
N GLN A 385 -3.17 9.62 21.14
CA GLN A 385 -4.38 9.28 20.40
C GLN A 385 -5.11 10.57 20.01
N PRO A 386 -5.74 10.64 18.82
CA PRO A 386 -6.66 11.73 18.52
C PRO A 386 -7.84 11.81 19.50
#